data_AF-A0A1Y4UVB8-F1
#
_entry.id   AF-A0A1Y4UVB8-F1
#
_cell.length_a   1.000
_cell.length_b   1.000
_cell.length_c   1.000
_cell.angle_alpha   90.00
_cell.angle_beta   90.00
_cell.angle_gamma   90.00
#
_symmetry.space_group_name_H-M   'P 1'
#
loop_
_entity.id
_entity.type
_entity.pdbx_description
1 polymer ?
#
loop_
_entity_poly.entity_id
_entity_poly.type
_entity_poly.pdbx_seq_one_letter_code
_entity_poly.pdbx_strand_id
1 'polypeptide(L)'
;MNDYMRALHQRFFQEPDVSALEEDIENTRQEVRDCLNQMQRRRLMHLVDSQNLLKEEISLASFTAGFKLAWGLSKELEADGLYSFDEEETDRACRQIGKEDGSYE
;
A
#
# COMPACT_ATOMS: atom_id res chain seq x y z
N MET A 1 -17.62 -4.00 -3.51
CA MET A 1 -16.44 -3.13 -3.31
C MET A 1 -15.15 -3.80 -3.81
N ASN A 2 -14.89 -5.07 -3.46
CA ASN A 2 -13.67 -5.79 -3.83
C ASN A 2 -13.53 -6.02 -5.36
N ASP A 3 -14.63 -6.27 -6.07
CA ASP A 3 -14.59 -6.55 -7.53
C ASP A 3 -14.24 -5.34 -8.40
N TYR A 4 -14.67 -4.14 -7.99
CA TYR A 4 -14.37 -2.90 -8.71
C TYR A 4 -12.87 -2.54 -8.63
N MET A 5 -12.30 -2.62 -7.42
CA MET A 5 -10.86 -2.39 -7.22
C MET A 5 -10.02 -3.44 -7.97
N ARG A 6 -10.47 -4.71 -7.99
CA ARG A 6 -9.82 -5.77 -8.76
C ARG A 6 -9.84 -5.50 -10.26
N ALA A 7 -10.98 -5.03 -10.80
CA ALA A 7 -11.10 -4.69 -12.22
C ALA A 7 -10.22 -3.49 -12.60
N LEU A 8 -10.13 -2.47 -11.74
CA LEU A 8 -9.22 -1.34 -11.95
C LEU A 8 -7.75 -1.78 -11.89
N HIS A 9 -7.39 -2.61 -10.91
CA HIS A 9 -6.05 -3.17 -10.81
C HIS A 9 -5.69 -3.91 -12.09
N GLN A 10 -6.51 -4.84 -12.57
CA GLN A 10 -6.25 -5.56 -13.83
C GLN A 10 -6.14 -4.66 -15.07
N ARG A 11 -6.81 -3.50 -15.06
CA ARG A 11 -6.82 -2.57 -16.20
C ARG A 11 -5.57 -1.70 -16.27
N PHE A 12 -4.99 -1.32 -15.12
CA PHE A 12 -3.87 -0.37 -15.06
C PHE A 12 -2.57 -1.00 -14.58
N PHE A 13 -2.63 -2.13 -13.89
CA PHE A 13 -1.45 -2.88 -13.50
C PHE A 13 -0.91 -3.61 -14.71
N GLN A 14 0.30 -3.24 -15.11
CA GLN A 14 1.12 -4.03 -16.02
C GLN A 14 2.24 -4.63 -15.20
N GLU A 15 2.27 -5.97 -15.16
CA GLU A 15 3.31 -6.69 -14.43
C GLU A 15 4.68 -6.32 -15.04
N PRO A 16 5.61 -5.79 -14.23
CA PRO A 16 6.95 -5.49 -14.70
C PRO A 16 7.70 -6.78 -15.02
N ASP A 17 8.52 -6.76 -16.06
CA ASP A 17 9.45 -7.88 -16.30
C ASP A 17 10.55 -7.86 -15.23
N VAL A 18 10.39 -8.76 -14.27
CA VAL A 18 11.32 -8.96 -13.15
C VAL A 18 11.96 -10.34 -13.18
N SER A 19 11.86 -11.06 -14.31
CA SER A 19 12.34 -12.44 -14.46
C SER A 19 13.81 -12.61 -14.06
N ALA A 20 14.68 -11.68 -14.45
CA ALA A 20 16.10 -11.69 -14.06
C ALA A 20 16.30 -11.56 -12.54
N LEU A 21 15.49 -10.73 -11.88
CA LEU A 21 15.55 -10.55 -10.44
C LEU A 21 15.02 -11.79 -9.71
N GLU A 22 13.97 -12.43 -10.22
CA GLU A 22 13.44 -13.69 -9.69
C GLU A 22 14.48 -14.81 -9.79
N GLU A 23 15.17 -14.92 -10.93
CA GLU A 23 16.26 -15.87 -11.12
C GLU A 23 17.41 -15.62 -10.15
N ASP A 24 17.86 -14.37 -10.00
CA ASP A 24 18.92 -14.00 -9.05
C ASP A 24 18.54 -14.33 -7.59
N ILE A 25 17.29 -14.07 -7.21
CA ILE A 25 16.78 -14.40 -5.87
C ILE A 25 16.79 -15.90 -5.65
N GLU A 26 16.32 -16.71 -6.60
CA GLU A 26 16.26 -18.16 -6.44
C GLU A 26 17.67 -18.78 -6.44
N ASN A 27 18.57 -18.30 -7.31
CA ASN A 27 19.97 -18.71 -7.31
C ASN A 27 20.63 -18.43 -5.94
N THR A 28 20.48 -17.20 -5.44
CA THR A 28 21.02 -16.81 -4.13
C THR A 28 20.40 -17.63 -2.99
N ARG A 29 19.09 -17.89 -3.06
CA ARG A 29 18.38 -18.72 -2.08
C ARG A 29 18.94 -20.14 -2.03
N GLN A 30 19.27 -20.72 -3.19
CA GLN A 30 19.85 -22.05 -3.29
C GLN A 30 21.26 -22.10 -2.68
N GLU A 31 22.13 -21.14 -3.00
CA GLU A 31 23.47 -21.03 -2.42
C GLU A 31 23.41 -20.91 -0.89
N VAL A 32 22.55 -20.03 -0.38
CA VAL A 32 22.37 -19.83 1.06
C VAL A 32 21.80 -21.08 1.74
N ARG A 33 20.90 -21.81 1.06
CA ARG A 33 20.39 -23.09 1.57
C ARG A 33 21.55 -24.04 1.78
N ASP A 34 22.44 -24.19 0.82
CA ASP A 34 23.49 -25.20 0.86
C ASP A 34 24.56 -24.90 1.93
N CYS A 35 24.76 -23.63 2.29
CA CYS A 35 25.71 -23.20 3.32
C CYS A 35 25.15 -23.19 4.76
N LEU A 36 23.85 -23.02 4.96
CA LEU A 36 23.26 -22.82 6.30
C LEU A 36 22.70 -24.10 6.92
N ASN A 37 22.79 -24.22 8.25
CA ASN A 37 22.14 -25.29 9.01
C ASN A 37 20.64 -25.02 9.24
N GLN A 38 19.89 -26.03 9.70
CA GLN A 38 18.44 -25.97 9.83
C GLN A 38 17.93 -24.79 10.70
N MET A 39 18.61 -24.48 11.80
CA MET A 39 18.21 -23.38 12.70
C MET A 39 18.46 -22.01 12.06
N GLN A 40 19.58 -21.85 11.36
CA GLN A 40 19.90 -20.64 10.62
C GLN A 40 18.92 -20.42 9.47
N ARG A 41 18.57 -21.47 8.72
CA ARG A 41 17.56 -21.41 7.65
C ARG A 41 16.20 -20.94 8.17
N ARG A 42 15.73 -21.45 9.31
CA ARG A 42 14.45 -20.99 9.91
C ARG A 42 14.47 -19.50 10.27
N ARG A 43 15.57 -19.03 10.86
CA ARG A 43 15.72 -17.60 11.23
C ARG A 43 15.77 -16.71 9.99
N LEU A 44 16.48 -17.13 8.94
CA LEU A 44 16.54 -16.41 7.68
C LEU A 44 15.16 -16.33 7.02
N MET A 45 14.43 -17.44 6.96
CA MET A 45 13.06 -17.45 6.44
C MET A 45 12.17 -16.47 7.20
N HIS A 46 12.20 -16.50 8.54
CA HIS A 46 11.43 -15.55 9.35
C HIS A 46 11.82 -14.08 9.08
N LEU A 47 13.10 -13.79 8.87
CA LEU A 47 13.57 -12.45 8.52
C LEU A 47 13.04 -12.01 7.14
N VAL A 48 13.14 -12.88 6.13
CA VAL A 48 12.64 -12.62 4.77
C VAL A 48 11.13 -12.40 4.79
N ASP A 49 10.38 -13.25 5.50
CA ASP A 49 8.92 -13.11 5.64
C ASP A 49 8.55 -11.79 6.32
N SER A 50 9.27 -11.41 7.38
CA SER A 50 9.04 -10.12 8.06
C SER A 50 9.37 -8.92 7.18
N GLN A 51 10.42 -9.00 6.36
CA GLN A 51 10.77 -7.96 5.39
C GLN A 51 9.74 -7.85 4.27
N ASN A 52 9.21 -8.97 3.78
CA ASN A 52 8.16 -8.98 2.76
C ASN A 52 6.89 -8.33 3.30
N LEU A 53 6.46 -8.69 4.51
CA LEU A 53 5.31 -8.06 5.15
C LEU A 53 5.51 -6.55 5.33
N LEU A 54 6.69 -6.12 5.78
CA LEU A 54 7.01 -4.69 5.90
C LEU A 54 6.92 -3.96 4.54
N LYS A 55 7.43 -4.56 3.46
CA LYS A 55 7.32 -4.00 2.11
C LYS A 55 5.87 -3.90 1.64
N GLU A 56 5.05 -4.91 1.91
CA GLU A 56 3.62 -4.90 1.59
C GLU A 56 2.89 -3.76 2.31
N GLU A 57 3.11 -3.59 3.62
CA GLU A 57 2.53 -2.52 4.42
C GLU A 57 2.96 -1.13 3.91
N ILE A 58 4.25 -0.93 3.62
CA ILE A 58 4.76 0.33 3.06
C ILE A 58 4.17 0.60 1.68
N SER A 59 4.07 -0.43 0.83
CA SER A 59 3.49 -0.32 -0.50
C SER A 59 2.02 0.10 -0.43
N LEU A 60 1.24 -0.55 0.45
CA LEU A 60 -0.17 -0.21 0.67
C LEU A 60 -0.37 1.20 1.21
N ALA A 61 0.45 1.60 2.20
CA ALA A 61 0.41 2.95 2.76
C ALA A 61 0.75 4.01 1.70
N SER A 62 1.80 3.76 0.91
CA SER A 62 2.26 4.65 -0.16
C SER A 62 1.24 4.75 -1.29
N PHE A 63 0.64 3.63 -1.70
CA PHE A 63 -0.45 3.60 -2.67
C PHE A 63 -1.66 4.39 -2.18
N THR A 64 -2.07 4.19 -0.92
CA THR A 64 -3.22 4.89 -0.32
C THR A 64 -2.98 6.39 -0.26
N ALA A 65 -1.79 6.81 0.16
CA ALA A 65 -1.41 8.22 0.19
C ALA A 65 -1.39 8.83 -1.23
N GLY A 66 -0.78 8.14 -2.19
CA GLY A 66 -0.74 8.57 -3.59
C GLY A 66 -2.13 8.64 -4.23
N PHE A 67 -3.01 7.70 -3.93
CA PHE A 67 -4.40 7.72 -4.40
C PHE A 67 -5.18 8.90 -3.82
N LYS A 68 -5.08 9.15 -2.50
CA LYS A 68 -5.71 10.32 -1.86
C LYS A 68 -5.22 11.63 -2.49
N LEU A 69 -3.92 11.75 -2.72
CA LEU A 69 -3.33 12.91 -3.38
C LEU A 69 -3.87 13.10 -4.81
N ALA A 70 -3.85 12.04 -5.64
CA ALA A 70 -4.36 12.10 -7.00
C ALA A 70 -5.86 12.43 -7.05
N TRP A 71 -6.64 11.91 -6.10
CA TRP A 71 -8.06 12.22 -5.97
C TRP A 71 -8.28 13.69 -5.62
N GLY A 72 -7.52 14.24 -4.67
CA GLY A 72 -7.57 15.66 -4.31
C GLY A 72 -7.23 16.57 -5.49
N LEU A 73 -6.14 16.27 -6.20
CA LEU A 73 -5.76 17.00 -7.42
C LEU A 73 -6.83 16.93 -8.52
N SER A 74 -7.46 15.77 -8.71
CA SER A 74 -8.56 15.62 -9.69
C SER A 74 -9.73 16.53 -9.35
N LYS A 75 -10.06 16.67 -8.06
CA LYS A 75 -11.14 17.52 -7.58
C LYS A 75 -10.82 19.01 -7.69
N GLU A 76 -9.57 19.39 -7.42
CA GLU A 76 -9.03 20.74 -7.69
C GLU A 76 -9.20 21.15 -9.15
N LEU A 77 -8.83 20.27 -10.07
CA LEU A 77 -8.91 20.51 -11.51
C LEU A 77 -10.36 20.56 -12.02
N GLU A 78 -11.28 19.80 -11.42
CA GLU A 78 -12.71 19.82 -11.78
C GLU A 78 -13.44 21.09 -11.29
N ALA A 79 -12.92 21.79 -10.27
CA ALA A 79 -13.65 22.83 -9.53
C ALA A 79 -13.24 24.29 -9.86
N ASP A 80 -12.75 24.58 -11.07
CA ASP A 80 -12.17 25.90 -11.43
C ASP A 80 -11.08 26.39 -10.44
N GLY A 81 -10.44 25.47 -9.70
CA GLY A 81 -9.31 25.75 -8.81
C GLY A 81 -9.64 26.09 -7.34
N LEU A 82 -10.86 25.85 -6.86
CA LEU A 82 -11.30 26.20 -5.49
C LEU A 82 -11.47 25.02 -4.52
N TYR A 83 -11.22 23.78 -4.94
CA TYR A 83 -11.30 22.63 -4.03
C TYR A 83 -9.99 22.52 -3.23
N SER A 84 -10.05 22.39 -1.91
CA SER A 84 -8.89 22.13 -1.05
C SER A 84 -9.13 20.82 -0.30
N PHE A 85 -8.27 19.82 -0.53
CA PHE A 85 -8.40 18.52 0.12
C PHE A 85 -8.32 18.64 1.65
N ASP A 86 -7.44 19.52 2.16
CA ASP A 86 -7.26 19.76 3.59
C ASP A 86 -8.53 20.38 4.22
N GLU A 87 -9.25 21.24 3.50
CA GLU A 87 -10.54 21.77 3.96
C GLU A 87 -11.62 20.70 4.03
N GLU A 88 -11.70 19.77 3.07
CA GLU A 88 -12.66 18.67 3.17
C GLU A 88 -12.32 17.70 4.31
N GLU A 89 -11.04 17.35 4.49
CA GLU A 89 -10.66 16.42 5.56
C GLU A 89 -10.88 17.05 6.95
N THR A 90 -10.57 18.34 7.11
CA THR A 90 -10.86 19.09 8.35
C THR A 90 -12.36 19.23 8.58
N ASP A 91 -13.17 19.56 7.57
CA ASP A 91 -14.62 19.64 7.71
C ASP A 91 -15.25 18.26 8.03
N ARG A 92 -14.72 17.18 7.44
CA ARG A 92 -15.14 15.81 7.76
C ARG A 92 -14.77 15.42 9.19
N ALA A 93 -13.55 15.74 9.65
CA ALA A 93 -13.12 15.52 11.02
C ALA A 93 -13.99 16.32 12.02
N CYS A 94 -14.25 17.61 11.74
CA CYS A 94 -15.14 18.46 12.53
C CYS A 94 -16.56 17.90 12.62
N ARG A 95 -17.11 17.39 11.50
CA ARG A 95 -18.44 16.73 11.48
C ARG A 95 -18.47 15.40 12.24
N GLN A 96 -17.35 14.67 12.31
CA GLN A 96 -17.25 13.44 13.08
C GLN A 96 -17.18 13.74 14.58
N ILE A 97 -16.37 14.72 14.99
CA ILE A 97 -16.28 15.19 16.38
C ILE A 97 -17.65 15.72 16.85
N GLY A 98 -18.32 16.54 16.04
CA GLY A 98 -19.66 17.05 16.37
C GLY A 98 -20.78 16.01 16.40
N LYS A 99 -20.56 14.80 15.86
CA LYS A 99 -21.51 13.68 15.96
C LYS A 99 -21.26 12.80 17.18
N GLU A 100 -20.02 12.74 17.67
CA GLU A 100 -19.68 12.00 18.89
C GLU A 100 -20.16 12.74 20.16
N ASP A 101 -20.20 14.07 20.13
CA ASP A 101 -20.73 14.91 21.23
C ASP A 101 -22.27 14.92 21.32
N GLY A 102 -22.98 14.40 20.31
CA GLY A 102 -24.45 14.37 20.26
C GLY A 102 -25.10 13.06 20.74
N SER A 103 -24.32 12.11 21.28
CA SER A 103 -24.81 10.78 21.68
C SER A 103 -25.12 10.63 23.19
N TYR A 104 -25.25 11.74 23.92
CA TYR A 104 -25.72 11.76 25.31
C TYR A 104 -26.96 12.64 25.47
N GLU A 105 -28.03 12.33 24.74
CA GLU A 105 -29.42 12.65 25.10
C GLU A 105 -30.32 11.44 24.77
#